data_AF-A0A7X9C404-F1
#
_entry.id   AF-A0A7X9C404-F1
#
_cell.length_a   1.000
_cell.length_b   1.000
_cell.length_c   1.000
_cell.angle_alpha   90.00
_cell.angle_beta   90.00
_cell.angle_gamma   90.00
#
_symmetry.space_group_name_H-M   'P 1'
#
loop_
_entity.id
_entity.type
_entity.pdbx_description
1 polymer ?
#
loop_
_entity_poly.entity_id
_entity_poly.type
_entity_poly.pdbx_seq_one_letter_code
_entity_poly.pdbx_strand_id
1 'polypeptide(L)' 'MKELHLHLENCYGIRKLKTNFCFSKKTTQLIYAPNGTMKTSLAKTFDDFSKQEQSKDLIYTDRETKRHIVDEEGNEIS' A
#
# COMPACT_ATOMS: atom_id res chain seq x y z
N MET A 1 -15.54 6.59 -2.83
CA MET A 1 -14.40 5.78 -3.28
C MET A 1 -14.84 4.77 -4.33
N LYS A 2 -14.71 5.16 -5.59
CA LYS A 2 -14.83 4.30 -6.77
C LYS A 2 -13.49 3.70 -7.15
N GLU A 3 -12.39 4.38 -6.84
CA GLU A 3 -11.04 3.92 -7.07
C GLU A 3 -10.13 4.19 -5.87
N LEU A 4 -9.14 3.33 -5.70
CA LEU A 4 -8.07 3.51 -4.73
C LEU A 4 -6.75 3.47 -5.48
N HIS A 5 -6.00 4.56 -5.45
CA HIS A 5 -4.70 4.66 -6.10
C HIS A 5 -3.63 4.40 -5.06
N LEU A 6 -2.86 3.34 -5.29
CA LEU A 6 -1.82 2.88 -4.39
C LEU A 6 -0.46 3.12 -5.02
N HIS A 7 0.42 3.84 -4.33
CA HIS A 7 1.84 3.95 -4.66
C HIS A 7 2.69 3.72 -3.41
N LEU A 8 3.24 2.51 -3.32
CA LEU A 8 4.13 2.07 -2.24
C LEU A 8 5.56 1.89 -2.75
N GLU A 9 6.55 2.45 -2.07
CA GLU A 9 7.98 2.21 -2.31
C GLU A 9 8.72 2.08 -0.97
N ASN A 10 9.61 1.09 -0.87
CA ASN A 10 10.38 0.76 0.33
C ASN A 10 9.53 0.56 1.60
N CYS A 11 8.32 0.00 1.47
CA CYS A 11 7.46 -0.35 2.61
C CYS A 11 7.65 -1.83 2.97
N TYR A 12 8.34 -2.14 4.08
CA TYR A 12 8.59 -3.52 4.55
C TYR A 12 9.13 -4.46 3.45
N GLY A 13 10.01 -3.98 2.58
CA GLY A 13 10.60 -4.75 1.48
C GLY A 13 9.82 -4.71 0.16
N ILE A 14 8.66 -4.04 0.09
CA ILE A 14 8.02 -3.71 -1.18
C ILE A 14 8.89 -2.70 -1.91
N ARG A 15 9.63 -3.14 -2.93
CA ARG A 15 10.48 -2.24 -3.73
C ARG A 15 9.65 -1.13 -4.38
N LYS A 16 8.60 -1.52 -5.09
CA LYS A 16 7.65 -0.62 -5.75
C LYS A 16 6.35 -1.35 -6.07
N LEU A 17 5.22 -0.78 -5.67
CA LEU A 17 3.89 -1.21 -6.05
C LEU A 17 3.09 0.03 -6.45
N LYS A 18 2.74 0.14 -7.73
CA LYS A 18 1.88 1.22 -8.25
C LYS A 18 0.68 0.58 -8.93
N THR A 19 -0.50 0.69 -8.34
CA THR A 19 -1.71 0.04 -8.84
C THR A 19 -2.96 0.81 -8.44
N ASN A 20 -3.99 0.71 -9.28
CA ASN A 20 -5.30 1.31 -9.01
C ASN A 20 -6.31 0.19 -8.82
N PHE A 21 -7.05 0.22 -7.71
CA PHE A 21 -8.12 -0.73 -7.43
C PHE A 21 -9.47 -0.08 -7.73
N CYS A 22 -10.26 -0.67 -8.62
CA CYS A 22 -11.57 -0.16 -8.98
C CYS A 22 -12.67 -0.87 -8.18
N PHE A 23 -13.33 -0.12 -7.30
CA PHE A 23 -14.41 -0.58 -6.42
C PHE A 23 -15.81 -0.32 -6.98
N SER A 24 -15.92 0.28 -8.17
CA SER A 24 -17.20 0.63 -8.80
C SER A 24 -18.16 -0.56 -9.01
N LYS A 25 -17.62 -1.76 -9.28
CA LYS A 25 -18.40 -2.98 -9.54
C LYS A 25 -18.45 -3.94 -8.36
N LYS A 26 -17.40 -3.97 -7.54
CA LYS A 26 -17.26 -4.86 -6.38
C LYS A 26 -16.49 -4.14 -5.27
N THR A 27 -16.96 -4.30 -4.04
CA THR A 27 -16.34 -3.71 -2.85
C THR A 27 -15.11 -4.49 -2.36
N THR A 28 -14.79 -5.63 -2.97
CA THR A 28 -13.68 -6.51 -2.56
C THR A 28 -12.73 -6.75 -3.72
N GLN A 29 -11.42 -6.73 -3.43
CA GLN A 29 -10.34 -7.01 -4.36
C GLN A 29 -9.52 -8.21 -3.87
N LEU A 30 -9.07 -9.07 -4.78
CA LEU A 30 -8.20 -10.20 -4.48
C LEU A 30 -6.77 -9.87 -4.90
N ILE A 31 -5.84 -9.94 -3.95
CA ILE A 31 -4.41 -9.74 -4.21
C ILE A 31 -3.71 -11.08 -4.10
N TYR A 32 -3.12 -11.53 -5.21
CA TYR A 32 -2.37 -12.78 -5.29
C TYR A 32 -0.89 -12.49 -5.62
N ALA A 33 0.01 -13.09 -4.84
CA ALA A 33 1.45 -13.02 -5.08
C ALA A 33 2.14 -14.28 -4.54
N PRO A 34 3.34 -14.64 -5.04
CA PRO A 34 4.16 -15.72 -4.49
C PRO A 34 4.63 -15.48 -3.05
N ASN A 35 5.23 -16.49 -2.43
CA ASN A 35 5.84 -16.34 -1.11
C ASN A 35 7.12 -15.51 -1.20
N GLY A 36 7.39 -14.72 -0.16
CA GLY A 36 8.54 -13.82 -0.11
C GLY A 36 8.44 -12.57 -0.99
N THR A 37 7.29 -12.31 -1.63
CA THR A 37 7.12 -11.13 -2.50
C THR A 37 6.66 -9.90 -1.72
N MET A 38 5.37 -9.83 -1.36
CA MET A 38 4.82 -8.64 -0.71
C MET A 38 3.57 -8.85 0.15
N LYS A 39 2.99 -10.06 0.23
CA LYS A 39 1.67 -10.25 0.89
C LYS A 39 1.65 -9.76 2.33
N THR A 40 2.60 -10.24 3.14
CA THR A 40 2.74 -9.84 4.55
C THR A 40 3.20 -8.38 4.67
N SER A 41 4.10 -7.93 3.80
CA SER A 41 4.56 -6.54 3.78
C SER A 41 3.41 -5.56 3.51
N LEU A 42 2.55 -5.89 2.54
CA LEU A 42 1.38 -5.10 2.18
C LEU A 42 0.39 -5.04 3.34
N ALA A 43 0.11 -6.18 3.98
CA ALA A 43 -0.75 -6.22 5.16
C ALA A 43 -0.22 -5.31 6.29
N LYS A 44 1.09 -5.33 6.57
CA LYS A 44 1.71 -4.43 7.55
C LYS A 44 1.63 -2.96 7.14
N THR A 45 1.86 -2.64 5.86
CA THR A 45 1.75 -1.25 5.38
C THR A 45 0.33 -0.68 5.57
N PHE A 46 -0.71 -1.50 5.35
CA PHE A 46 -2.09 -1.09 5.59
C PHE A 46 -2.46 -1.07 7.08
N ASP A 47 -1.89 -1.96 7.90
CA ASP A 47 -2.07 -1.91 9.36
C ASP A 47 -1.48 -0.61 9.93
N ASP A 48 -0.25 -0.26 9.57
CA ASP A 48 0.35 1.03 9.95
C ASP A 48 -0.49 2.22 9.49
N PHE A 49 -1.06 2.14 8.27
CA PHE A 49 -1.89 3.21 7.73
C PHE A 49 -3.13 3.42 8.59
N SER A 50 -3.82 2.35 8.98
CA SER A 50 -4.99 2.42 9.86
C SER A 50 -4.67 2.94 11.27
N LYS A 51 -3.43 2.78 11.73
CA LYS A 51 -2.94 3.25 13.02
C LYS A 51 -2.28 4.64 12.95
N GLN A 52 -2.22 5.24 11.76
CA GLN A 52 -1.47 6.48 11.50
C GLN A 52 0.03 6.38 11.87
N GLU A 53 0.59 5.18 11.86
CA GLU A 53 2.02 4.94 12.06
C GLU A 53 2.78 5.09 10.74
N GLN A 54 4.07 5.40 10.80
CA GLN A 54 4.91 5.46 9.60
C GLN A 54 5.37 4.06 9.19
N SER A 55 5.11 3.71 7.93
CA SER A 55 5.73 2.53 7.33
C SER A 55 7.20 2.79 7.02
N LYS A 56 8.01 1.73 7.09
CA LYS A 56 9.47 1.82 6.93
C LYS A 56 10.06 0.60 6.23
N ASP A 57 11.25 0.76 5.69
CA ASP A 57 12.11 -0.37 5.31
C ASP A 57 12.84 -0.87 6.57
N LEU A 58 12.85 -2.19 6.77
CA LEU A 58 13.50 -2.82 7.93
C LEU A 58 14.96 -3.17 7.66
N ILE A 59 15.35 -3.29 6.39
CA ILE A 59 16.70 -3.68 5.97
C ILE A 59 17.53 -2.43 5.66
N TYR A 60 16.95 -1.49 4.92
CA TYR A 60 17.64 -0.28 4.49
C TYR A 60 16.93 0.95 5.06
N THR A 61 17.22 1.25 6.33
CA THR A 61 16.58 2.34 7.07
C THR A 61 16.79 3.73 6.47
N ASP A 62 17.83 3.90 5.65
CA ASP A 62 18.17 5.17 5.00
C ASP A 62 17.35 5.42 3.72
N ARG A 63 16.58 4.42 3.25
CA ARG A 63 15.74 4.59 2.08
C ARG A 63 14.48 5.35 2.44
N GLU A 64 14.15 6.34 1.61
CA GLU A 64 12.88 7.03 1.72
C GLU A 64 11.73 6.05 1.44
N THR A 65 10.83 5.92 2.42
CA THR A 65 9.61 5.13 2.29
C THR A 65 8.50 6.01 1.76
N LYS A 66 7.89 5.59 0.64
CA LYS A 66 6.73 6.25 0.07
C LYS A 66 5.49 5.41 0.32
N ARG A 67 4.59 5.90 1.16
CA ARG A 67 3.24 5.33 1.34
C ARG A 67 2.21 6.35 0.89
N HIS A 68 1.75 6.22 -0.34
CA HIS A 68 0.73 7.09 -0.91
C HIS A 68 -0.51 6.27 -1.25
N ILE A 69 -1.60 6.53 -0.52
CA ILE A 69 -2.87 5.82 -0.60
C ILE A 69 -3.95 6.88 -0.70
N VAL A 70 -4.51 7.07 -1.89
CA VAL A 70 -5.48 8.14 -2.16
C VAL A 70 -6.69 7.62 -2.94
N ASP A 71 -7.80 8.34 -2.87
CA ASP A 71 -8.99 8.07 -3.67
C ASP A 71 -8.88 8.64 -5.10
N GLU A 72 -9.96 8.50 -5.88
CA GLU A 72 -10.09 9.05 -7.23
C GLU A 72 -9.90 10.58 -7.35
N GLU A 73 -10.07 11.34 -6.26
CA GLU A 73 -9.94 12.79 -6.20
C GLU A 73 -8.56 13.23 -5.67
N GLY A 74 -7.73 12.28 -5.25
CA GLY A 74 -6.40 12.53 -4.70
C GLY A 74 -6.42 12.82 -3.20
N ASN A 75 -7.54 12.60 -2.50
CA ASN A 75 -7.63 12.78 -1.07
C ASN A 75 -7.04 11.57 -0.35
N GLU A 76 -6.27 11.81 0.72
CA GLU A 76 -5.86 10.75 1.63
C GLU A 76 -7.08 10.21 2.39
N ILE A 77 -7.17 8.89 2.44
CA ILE A 77 -8.30 8.21 3.08
C ILE A 77 -8.01 8.13 4.58
N SER A 78 -8.96 8.57 5.40
CA SER A 78 -8.82 8.64 6.88
C SER A 78 -9.52 7.47 7.58
#